data_AF-A0A4S4N3D8-F1
#
_entry.id   AF-A0A4S4N3D8-F1
#
_cell.length_a   1.000
_cell.length_b   1.000
_cell.length_c   1.000
_cell.angle_alpha   90.00
_cell.angle_beta   90.00
_cell.angle_gamma   90.00
#
_symmetry.space_group_name_H-M   'P 1'
#
loop_
_entity.id
_entity.type
_entity.pdbx_description
1 polymer ?
#
loop_
_entity_poly.entity_id
_entity_poly.type
_entity_poly.pdbx_seq_one_letter_code
_entity_poly.pdbx_strand_id
1 'polypeptide(L)'
;MTRTERATFPRAIIKDRAESRSGMDKSTPKQGAGPHNWGSLIDERELEDGADYDEVRELEETGIRKSSPPAIERRTSSVSEEDREKAREFRKHALKTGELDLSAIARTSSAMSASPPNQTSPIVVTAVKSA
;
A
#
# COMPACT_ATOMS: atom_id res chain seq x y z
N MET A 1 -5.85 13.32 1.86
CA MET A 1 -5.65 14.55 1.07
C MET A 1 -6.91 15.38 1.15
N THR A 2 -6.89 16.52 1.83
CA THR A 2 -8.06 17.39 1.99
C THR A 2 -7.93 18.57 1.02
N ARG A 3 -8.88 18.70 0.09
CA ARG A 3 -9.02 19.91 -0.75
C ARG A 3 -9.58 21.02 0.13
N THR A 4 -8.74 21.99 0.50
CA THR A 4 -9.18 23.21 1.19
C THR A 4 -9.61 24.26 0.17
N GLU A 5 -10.41 25.24 0.56
CA GLU A 5 -10.74 26.41 -0.28
C GLU A 5 -9.48 27.13 -0.79
N ARG A 6 -8.35 26.98 -0.10
CA ARG A 6 -7.06 27.53 -0.56
C ARG A 6 -6.45 26.77 -1.74
N ALA A 7 -6.84 25.53 -1.96
CA ALA A 7 -6.36 24.71 -3.08
C ALA A 7 -7.00 25.10 -4.42
N THR A 8 -8.13 25.84 -4.41
CA THR A 8 -8.80 26.31 -5.62
C THR A 8 -8.27 27.67 -6.11
N PHE A 9 -7.40 28.34 -5.35
CA PHE A 9 -6.79 29.59 -5.82
C PHE A 9 -5.95 29.34 -7.09
N PRO A 10 -6.00 30.24 -8.09
CA PRO A 10 -5.28 30.04 -9.35
C PRO A 10 -3.77 29.82 -9.16
N ARG A 11 -3.16 30.53 -8.21
CA ARG A 11 -1.74 30.37 -7.86
C ARG A 11 -1.43 29.02 -7.22
N ALA A 12 -2.35 28.47 -6.44
CA ALA A 12 -2.19 27.14 -5.86
C ALA A 12 -2.25 26.08 -6.97
N ILE A 13 -3.24 26.19 -7.86
CA ILE A 13 -3.39 25.30 -9.02
C ILE A 13 -2.13 25.33 -9.90
N ILE A 14 -1.62 26.51 -10.25
CA ILE A 14 -0.40 26.66 -11.07
C ILE A 14 0.81 26.00 -10.39
N LYS A 15 0.94 26.13 -9.07
CA LYS A 15 2.07 25.57 -8.32
C LYS A 15 1.95 24.06 -8.10
N ASP A 16 0.72 23.54 -8.09
CA ASP A 16 0.41 22.12 -7.92
C ASP A 16 0.50 21.32 -9.23
N ARG A 17 0.68 22.00 -10.37
CA ARG A 17 0.98 21.33 -11.64
C ARG A 17 2.28 20.55 -11.48
N ALA A 18 2.30 19.32 -11.97
CA ALA A 18 3.49 18.48 -12.05
C ALA A 18 4.51 18.99 -13.08
N GLU A 19 4.59 20.31 -13.32
CA GLU A 19 5.58 20.97 -14.17
C GLU A 19 6.84 21.22 -13.32
N SER A 20 8.04 20.87 -13.84
CA SER A 20 9.27 21.10 -13.06
C SER A 20 9.63 22.57 -13.10
N ARG A 21 10.08 23.07 -11.95
CA ARG A 21 10.65 24.41 -11.81
C ARG A 21 12.16 24.44 -12.06
N SER A 22 12.79 23.29 -12.29
CA SER A 22 14.25 23.16 -12.44
C SER A 22 14.76 23.44 -13.86
N GLY A 23 13.88 23.68 -14.83
CA GLY A 23 14.27 23.92 -16.23
C GLY A 23 14.86 22.71 -16.95
N MET A 24 14.93 21.56 -16.29
CA MET A 24 15.36 20.30 -16.90
C MET A 24 14.19 19.67 -17.67
N ASP A 25 14.49 19.13 -18.84
CA ASP A 25 13.52 18.39 -19.64
C ASP A 25 13.04 17.15 -18.87
N LYS A 26 11.73 16.88 -18.96
CA LYS A 26 11.06 15.71 -18.38
C LYS A 26 10.78 14.62 -19.40
N SER A 27 11.18 14.82 -20.65
CA SER A 27 11.02 13.80 -21.67
C SER A 27 11.68 12.49 -21.23
N THR A 28 10.99 11.39 -21.47
CA THR A 28 11.55 10.06 -21.25
C THR A 28 12.57 9.80 -22.34
N PRO A 29 13.85 9.55 -21.99
CA PRO A 29 14.86 9.30 -23.00
C PRO A 29 14.50 8.02 -23.77
N LYS A 30 14.64 8.08 -25.10
CA LYS A 30 14.39 6.94 -26.00
C LYS A 30 13.00 6.32 -25.84
N GLN A 31 11.98 7.13 -25.50
CA GLN A 31 10.60 6.67 -25.30
C GLN A 31 10.44 5.56 -24.25
N GLY A 32 11.35 5.48 -23.27
CA GLY A 32 11.34 4.42 -22.26
C GLY A 32 12.01 3.12 -22.69
N ALA A 33 12.60 3.04 -23.89
CA ALA A 33 13.35 1.86 -24.32
C ALA A 33 14.68 1.71 -23.55
N GLY A 34 15.09 0.46 -23.29
CA GLY A 34 16.41 0.08 -22.80
C GLY A 34 16.45 -0.47 -21.37
N PRO A 35 17.60 -1.02 -20.93
CA PRO A 35 17.69 -1.89 -19.74
C PRO A 35 17.35 -1.25 -18.39
N HIS A 36 17.48 0.07 -18.29
CA HIS A 36 17.24 0.83 -17.06
C HIS A 36 16.02 1.74 -17.15
N ASN A 37 15.27 1.64 -18.25
CA ASN A 37 14.02 2.35 -18.43
C ASN A 37 12.83 1.40 -18.21
N TRP A 38 11.63 1.96 -18.23
CA TRP A 38 10.41 1.24 -17.84
C TRP A 38 9.79 0.44 -18.99
N GLY A 39 10.43 0.39 -20.15
CA GLY A 39 9.88 -0.22 -21.35
C GLY A 39 9.38 0.82 -22.35
N SER A 40 9.39 0.42 -23.62
CA SER A 40 8.88 1.21 -24.75
C SER A 40 7.49 0.70 -25.11
N LEU A 41 6.55 1.63 -25.34
CA LEU A 41 5.19 1.30 -25.77
C LEU A 41 5.11 0.53 -27.09
N ILE A 42 6.14 0.64 -27.94
CA ILE A 42 6.21 -0.07 -29.22
C ILE A 42 6.48 -1.57 -29.01
N ASP A 43 7.23 -1.90 -27.97
CA ASP A 43 7.71 -3.26 -27.71
C ASP A 43 6.75 -4.04 -26.79
N GLU A 44 5.72 -3.37 -26.25
CA GLU A 44 4.74 -3.95 -25.29
C GLU A 44 4.17 -5.28 -25.78
N ARG A 45 3.76 -5.37 -27.05
CA ARG A 45 3.18 -6.60 -27.59
C ARG A 45 4.13 -7.79 -27.52
N GLU A 46 5.40 -7.59 -27.89
CA GLU A 46 6.38 -8.67 -27.88
C GLU A 46 6.74 -9.09 -26.45
N LEU A 47 6.74 -8.13 -25.52
CA LEU A 47 6.97 -8.37 -24.10
C LEU A 47 5.80 -9.11 -23.45
N GLU A 48 4.56 -8.78 -23.81
CA GLU A 48 3.35 -9.50 -23.39
C GLU A 48 3.39 -10.95 -23.88
N ASP A 49 3.60 -11.15 -25.18
CA ASP A 49 3.69 -12.50 -25.77
C ASP A 49 4.82 -13.31 -25.10
N GLY A 50 5.99 -12.71 -24.87
CA GLY A 50 7.11 -13.35 -24.18
C GLY A 50 6.82 -13.71 -22.73
N ALA A 51 6.13 -12.84 -21.99
CA ALA A 51 5.74 -13.09 -20.61
C ALA A 51 4.74 -14.26 -20.52
N ASP A 52 3.80 -14.36 -21.45
CA ASP A 52 2.85 -15.49 -21.51
C ASP A 52 3.59 -16.82 -21.75
N TYR A 53 4.59 -16.84 -22.64
CA TYR A 53 5.42 -18.02 -22.86
C TYR A 53 6.23 -18.42 -21.64
N ASP A 54 6.81 -17.45 -20.94
CA ASP A 54 7.56 -17.68 -19.71
C ASP A 54 6.64 -18.21 -18.58
N GLU A 55 5.41 -17.69 -18.46
CA GLU A 55 4.42 -18.19 -17.50
C GLU A 55 4.06 -19.66 -17.78
N VAL A 56 3.76 -20.00 -19.04
CA VAL A 56 3.44 -21.37 -19.44
C VAL A 56 4.60 -22.31 -19.12
N ARG A 57 5.82 -21.90 -19.44
CA ARG A 57 7.03 -22.69 -19.17
C ARG A 57 7.25 -22.89 -17.66
N GLU A 58 7.11 -21.84 -16.86
CA GLU A 58 7.26 -21.92 -15.41
C GLU A 58 6.17 -22.82 -14.80
N LEU A 59 4.94 -22.76 -15.32
CA LEU A 59 3.84 -23.61 -14.87
C LEU A 59 4.08 -25.08 -15.21
N GLU A 60 4.59 -25.38 -16.41
CA GLU A 60 4.98 -26.74 -16.81
C GLU A 60 6.13 -27.28 -15.95
N GLU A 61 7.13 -26.45 -15.64
CA GLU A 61 8.32 -26.84 -14.87
C GLU A 61 8.01 -27.03 -13.37
N THR A 62 7.17 -26.16 -12.78
CA THR A 62 6.88 -26.18 -11.35
C THR A 62 5.62 -26.98 -11.01
N GLY A 63 4.68 -27.15 -11.95
CA GLY A 63 3.37 -27.78 -11.73
C GLY A 63 2.46 -27.01 -10.77
N ILE A 64 2.88 -25.85 -10.27
CA ILE A 64 2.16 -25.04 -9.29
C ILE A 64 1.51 -23.89 -10.05
N ARG A 65 0.18 -23.95 -10.20
CA ARG A 65 -0.59 -22.74 -10.55
C ARG A 65 -0.33 -21.74 -9.43
N LYS A 66 0.29 -20.59 -9.74
CA LYS A 66 0.39 -19.46 -8.80
C LYS A 66 -1.04 -19.16 -8.33
N SER A 67 -1.38 -19.61 -7.14
CA SER A 67 -2.67 -19.28 -6.54
C SER A 67 -2.72 -17.77 -6.47
N SER A 68 -3.91 -17.19 -6.76
CA SER A 68 -4.19 -15.79 -6.47
C SER A 68 -3.51 -15.43 -5.14
N PRO A 69 -2.73 -14.33 -5.05
CA PRO A 69 -2.22 -13.88 -3.76
C PRO A 69 -3.39 -13.89 -2.77
N PRO A 70 -3.20 -14.40 -1.54
CA PRO A 70 -4.28 -14.51 -0.60
C PRO A 70 -4.92 -13.13 -0.50
N ALA A 71 -6.22 -13.04 -0.74
CA ALA A 71 -6.96 -11.81 -0.55
C ALA A 71 -6.63 -11.36 0.87
N ILE A 72 -5.85 -10.28 0.99
CA ILE A 72 -5.55 -9.69 2.29
C ILE A 72 -6.89 -9.10 2.72
N GLU A 73 -7.69 -9.91 3.39
CA GLU A 73 -8.82 -9.44 4.16
C GLU A 73 -8.25 -8.39 5.09
N ARG A 74 -8.60 -7.13 4.85
CA ARG A 74 -8.30 -6.06 5.79
C ARG A 74 -8.90 -6.53 7.10
N ARG A 75 -8.06 -6.84 8.09
CA ARG A 75 -8.49 -7.15 9.46
C ARG A 75 -9.27 -5.94 9.96
N THR A 76 -10.57 -5.93 9.72
CA THR A 76 -11.48 -5.01 10.37
C THR A 76 -11.47 -5.42 11.82
N SER A 77 -10.77 -4.63 12.62
CA SER A 77 -10.60 -4.85 14.05
C SER A 77 -11.94 -5.17 14.71
N SER A 78 -11.96 -6.25 15.48
CA SER A 78 -13.08 -6.66 16.34
C SER A 78 -13.19 -5.69 17.54
N VAL A 79 -13.37 -4.40 17.26
CA VAL A 79 -13.68 -3.39 18.29
C VAL A 79 -15.17 -3.48 18.54
N SER A 80 -15.54 -3.77 19.79
CA SER A 80 -16.93 -3.77 20.27
C SER A 80 -17.50 -2.34 20.22
N GLU A 81 -18.82 -2.21 20.12
CA GLU A 81 -19.43 -0.89 20.01
C GLU A 81 -19.25 -0.08 21.29
N GLU A 82 -19.23 -0.75 22.44
CA GLU A 82 -18.99 -0.18 23.76
C GLU A 82 -17.61 0.49 23.84
N ASP A 83 -16.59 -0.09 23.21
CA ASP A 83 -15.24 0.47 23.20
C ASP A 83 -15.13 1.67 22.25
N ARG A 84 -15.94 1.71 21.17
CA ARG A 84 -16.03 2.88 20.27
C ARG A 84 -16.66 4.08 20.97
N GLU A 85 -17.68 3.85 21.78
CA GLU A 85 -18.38 4.91 22.52
C GLU A 85 -17.47 5.53 23.58
N LYS A 86 -16.81 4.70 24.39
CA LYS A 86 -15.81 5.15 25.38
C LYS A 86 -14.69 5.96 24.74
N ALA A 87 -14.19 5.51 23.58
CA ALA A 87 -13.16 6.24 22.84
C ALA A 87 -13.67 7.60 22.30
N ARG A 88 -14.95 7.68 21.89
CA ARG A 88 -15.56 8.95 21.45
C ARG A 88 -15.73 9.93 22.61
N GLU A 89 -16.17 9.46 23.76
CA GLU A 89 -16.31 10.30 24.96
C GLU A 89 -14.96 10.85 25.40
N PHE A 90 -13.94 9.98 25.50
CA PHE A 90 -12.58 10.40 25.87
C PHE A 90 -12.06 11.53 24.96
N ARG A 91 -12.24 11.39 23.64
CA ARG A 91 -11.83 12.43 22.67
C ARG A 91 -12.64 13.72 22.78
N LYS A 92 -13.95 13.64 23.04
CA LYS A 92 -14.82 14.80 23.23
C LYS A 92 -14.47 15.60 24.49
N HIS A 93 -14.03 14.93 25.55
CA HIS A 93 -13.64 15.57 26.80
C HIS A 93 -12.19 16.10 26.75
N ALA A 94 -11.28 15.40 26.08
CA ALA A 94 -9.88 15.84 25.89
C ALA A 94 -9.75 17.18 25.12
N LEU A 95 -10.71 17.50 24.24
CA LEU A 95 -10.76 18.78 23.52
C LEU A 95 -11.21 19.97 24.38
N LYS A 96 -11.80 19.73 25.57
CA LYS A 96 -12.33 20.79 26.44
C LYS A 96 -11.33 21.27 27.48
N THR A 97 -10.33 20.47 27.83
CA THR A 97 -9.40 20.73 28.94
C THR A 97 -8.16 21.53 28.56
N GLY A 98 -7.99 21.90 27.28
CA GLY A 98 -6.87 22.73 26.79
C GLY A 98 -5.51 22.02 26.74
N GLU A 99 -5.30 21.03 27.59
CA GLU A 99 -4.16 20.11 27.59
C GLU A 99 -4.57 18.81 26.89
N LEU A 100 -4.06 18.60 25.68
CA LEU A 100 -4.50 17.54 24.78
C LEU A 100 -3.45 16.42 24.74
N ASP A 101 -3.67 15.35 25.50
CA ASP A 101 -2.79 14.18 25.51
C ASP A 101 -2.97 13.33 24.24
N LEU A 102 -2.11 13.60 23.26
CA LEU A 102 -2.05 12.88 21.99
C LEU A 102 -1.77 11.38 22.17
N SER A 103 -1.06 10.99 23.24
CA SER A 103 -0.71 9.60 23.49
C SER A 103 -1.94 8.78 23.91
N ALA A 104 -2.83 9.36 24.71
CA ALA A 104 -4.08 8.72 25.11
C ALA A 104 -5.09 8.66 23.95
N ILE A 105 -5.09 9.65 23.05
CA ILE A 105 -5.90 9.62 21.82
C ILE A 105 -5.41 8.52 20.88
N ALA A 106 -4.08 8.35 20.75
CA ALA A 106 -3.51 7.26 19.98
C ALA A 106 -3.95 5.90 20.54
N ARG A 107 -3.84 5.70 21.86
CA ARG A 107 -4.22 4.45 22.58
C ARG A 107 -5.67 4.05 22.42
N THR A 108 -6.58 5.01 22.28
CA THR A 108 -8.01 4.76 22.08
C THR A 108 -8.41 4.71 20.60
N SER A 109 -7.44 4.80 19.68
CA SER A 109 -7.71 4.81 18.24
C SER A 109 -8.00 3.42 17.69
N SER A 110 -9.05 3.31 16.88
CA SER A 110 -9.48 2.05 16.22
C SER A 110 -8.46 1.50 15.22
N ALA A 111 -7.44 2.29 14.88
CA ALA A 111 -6.35 1.94 13.98
C ALA A 111 -5.07 1.50 14.72
N MET A 112 -5.06 1.43 16.06
CA MET A 112 -3.92 0.85 16.77
C MET A 112 -3.89 -0.66 16.54
N SER A 113 -3.07 -1.05 15.58
CA SER A 113 -2.64 -2.42 15.36
C SER A 113 -1.62 -2.78 16.43
N ALA A 114 -2.07 -3.31 17.57
CA ALA A 114 -1.16 -3.99 18.48
C ALA A 114 -0.55 -5.20 17.74
N SER A 115 0.77 -5.36 17.79
CA SER A 115 1.41 -6.58 17.32
C SER A 115 0.77 -7.76 18.05
N PRO A 116 0.38 -8.85 17.36
CA PRO A 116 -0.15 -10.03 18.02
C PRO A 116 0.83 -10.50 19.10
N PRO A 117 0.39 -10.76 20.35
CA PRO A 117 1.27 -11.34 21.36
C PRO A 117 1.66 -12.75 20.88
N ASN A 118 2.96 -12.94 20.62
CA ASN A 118 3.63 -14.21 20.33
C ASN A 118 2.79 -15.29 19.63
N GLN A 119 2.76 -15.30 18.29
CA GLN A 119 2.40 -16.52 17.57
C GLN A 119 3.51 -17.57 17.76
N THR A 120 3.34 -18.45 18.74
CA THR A 120 4.06 -19.73 18.83
C THR A 120 3.36 -20.76 17.94
N SER A 121 3.25 -20.50 16.64
CA SER A 121 2.85 -21.56 15.69
C SER A 121 4.12 -22.16 15.10
N PRO A 122 4.40 -23.47 15.30
CA PRO A 122 5.59 -24.08 14.72
C PRO A 122 5.50 -24.04 13.19
N ILE A 123 6.56 -23.52 12.57
CA ILE A 123 6.77 -23.63 11.12
C ILE A 123 6.99 -25.12 10.83
N VAL A 124 5.95 -25.80 10.35
CA VAL A 124 6.07 -27.19 9.90
C VAL A 124 6.78 -27.17 8.55
N VAL A 125 8.10 -27.29 8.57
CA VAL A 125 8.87 -27.66 7.38
C VAL A 125 8.78 -29.17 7.23
N THR A 126 7.81 -29.67 6.46
CA THR A 126 7.82 -31.08 6.05
C THR A 126 8.94 -31.29 5.02
N ALA A 127 10.12 -31.66 5.51
CA ALA A 127 11.19 -32.18 4.67
C ALA A 127 10.78 -33.59 4.19
N VAL A 128 10.37 -33.71 2.94
CA VAL A 128 10.21 -35.01 2.26
C VAL A 128 11.62 -35.54 1.97
N LYS A 129 12.02 -36.55 2.73
CA LYS A 129 13.28 -37.30 2.53
C LYS A 129 13.00 -38.45 1.57
N SER A 130 13.49 -38.34 0.33
CA SER A 130 13.51 -39.46 -0.61
C SER A 130 14.62 -40.44 -0.25
N ALA A 131 14.29 -41.73 -0.26
CA ALA A 131 15.20 -42.86 -0.08
C ALA A 131 15.86 -43.24 -1.42
#